data_AF-A0A3M0KXX6-F1
#
_entry.id   AF-A0A3M0KXX6-F1
#
_cell.length_a   1.000
_cell.length_b   1.000
_cell.length_c   1.000
_cell.angle_alpha   90.00
_cell.angle_beta   90.00
_cell.angle_gamma   90.00
#
_symmetry.space_group_name_H-M   'P 1'
#
loop_
_entity.id
_entity.type
_entity.pdbx_description
1 polymer ?
#
loop_
_entity_poly.entity_id
_entity_poly.type
_entity_poly.pdbx_seq_one_letter_code
_entity_poly.pdbx_strand_id
1 'polypeptide(L)'
;MARRDFECIHVPIGLKSGQITKAMLEHLLQENEALQFVLDSFTGQISIHRPAHKIFHSDAQFTLVLKSVWSKTPLEALTVFTDVSGRPHKSVLTWRHPQTQQWEADIAEVEGSPQVAELAAVIRAFERFSKPFNLVTDSAYVEGVVSRAEQAILQEVSNTTFFQLLLKLVKLVFHREQPLFVMHTRSHTDLPGFIAEEN
;
A
#
# COMPACT_ATOMS: atom_id res chain seq x y z
N MET A 1 0.47 -14.14 18.63
CA MET A 1 1.40 -13.12 18.12
C MET A 1 2.66 -13.20 18.96
N ALA A 2 3.79 -13.58 18.38
CA ALA A 2 5.07 -13.53 19.11
C ALA A 2 5.48 -12.06 19.21
N ARG A 3 5.29 -11.46 20.39
CA ARG A 3 5.86 -10.17 20.73
C ARG A 3 7.38 -10.37 20.72
N ARG A 4 8.06 -9.96 19.64
CA ARG A 4 9.52 -9.88 19.66
C ARG A 4 9.86 -8.71 20.57
N ASP A 5 10.41 -9.01 21.74
CA ASP A 5 11.00 -8.01 22.61
C ASP A 5 12.28 -7.52 21.92
N PHE A 6 12.16 -6.43 21.16
CA PHE A 6 13.32 -5.74 20.62
C PHE A 6 14.01 -5.01 21.78
N GLU A 7 15.20 -5.47 22.16
CA GLU A 7 16.04 -4.79 23.16
C GLU A 7 16.51 -3.40 22.66
N CYS A 8 16.51 -3.20 21.33
CA CYS A 8 16.80 -1.91 20.68
C CYS A 8 16.11 -1.81 19.31
N ILE A 9 15.54 -0.64 18.99
CA ILE A 9 15.04 -0.30 17.65
C ILE A 9 16.03 0.68 17.01
N HIS A 10 16.65 0.28 15.89
CA HIS A 10 17.55 1.14 15.14
C HIS A 10 16.78 1.90 14.06
N VAL A 11 16.71 3.22 14.19
CA VAL A 11 16.13 4.11 13.18
C VAL A 11 17.26 4.89 12.50
N PRO A 12 17.58 4.61 11.22
CA PRO A 12 18.53 5.43 10.47
C PRO A 12 17.93 6.80 10.21
N ILE A 13 18.63 7.87 10.61
CA ILE A 13 18.15 9.23 10.39
C ILE A 13 19.05 9.89 9.34
N GLY A 14 18.45 10.22 8.19
CA GLY A 14 19.13 10.85 7.06
C GLY A 14 19.40 12.32 7.31
N LEU A 15 20.31 12.64 8.25
CA LEU A 15 20.77 14.01 8.46
C LEU A 15 22.10 14.23 7.75
N LYS A 16 22.17 15.32 6.97
CA LYS A 16 23.45 15.85 6.46
C LYS A 16 24.28 16.24 7.69
N SER A 17 25.30 15.43 7.98
CA SER A 17 26.35 15.70 8.98
C SER A 17 25.88 16.48 10.22
N GLY A 18 25.06 15.83 11.06
CA GLY A 18 24.60 16.40 12.31
C GLY A 18 24.32 15.28 13.31
N GLN A 19 25.14 15.19 14.34
CA GLN A 19 25.02 14.22 15.43
C GLN A 19 23.73 14.55 16.18
N ILE A 20 22.66 13.75 16.02
CA ILE A 20 21.46 13.93 16.84
C ILE A 20 21.89 13.78 18.30
N THR A 21 21.73 14.86 19.06
CA THR A 21 22.03 14.85 20.49
C THR A 21 20.81 14.37 21.25
N LYS A 22 21.03 13.91 22.48
CA LYS A 22 19.95 13.57 23.41
C LYS A 22 18.93 14.71 23.52
N ALA A 23 19.39 15.96 23.58
CA ALA A 23 18.55 17.15 23.66
C ALA A 23 17.68 17.35 22.40
N MET A 24 18.20 17.05 21.20
CA MET A 24 17.40 17.11 19.97
C MET A 24 16.30 16.05 19.95
N LEU A 25 16.59 14.83 20.44
CA LEU A 25 15.56 13.80 20.58
C LEU A 25 14.52 14.17 21.64
N GLU A 26 14.95 14.65 22.80
CA GLU A 26 14.04 15.13 23.86
C GLU A 26 13.13 16.24 23.34
N HIS A 27 13.68 17.19 22.57
CA HIS A 27 12.91 18.25 21.91
C HIS A 27 11.91 17.69 20.88
N LEU A 28 12.33 16.76 20.01
CA LEU A 28 11.43 16.11 19.05
C LEU A 28 10.31 15.33 19.74
N LEU A 29 10.60 14.65 20.85
CA LEU A 29 9.59 13.96 21.65
C LEU A 29 8.61 14.94 22.28
N GLN A 30 9.01 16.17 22.62
CA GLN A 30 8.12 17.17 23.19
C GLN A 30 7.25 17.86 22.14
N GLU A 31 7.79 18.13 20.95
CA GLU A 31 7.11 18.92 19.91
C GLU A 31 6.32 18.06 18.90
N ASN A 32 6.55 16.74 18.86
CA ASN A 32 5.92 15.86 17.88
C ASN A 32 4.90 14.91 18.52
N GLU A 33 3.62 15.29 18.46
CA GLU A 33 2.52 14.48 18.96
C GLU A 33 2.51 13.06 18.36
N ALA A 34 2.80 12.90 17.07
CA ALA A 34 2.81 11.58 16.45
C ALA A 34 3.88 10.65 17.07
N LEU A 35 5.06 11.19 17.39
CA LEU A 35 6.09 10.42 18.11
C LEU A 35 5.65 10.10 19.54
N GLN A 36 4.99 11.03 20.24
CA GLN A 36 4.44 10.78 21.57
C GLN A 36 3.41 9.64 21.53
N PHE A 37 2.44 9.68 20.61
CA PHE A 37 1.44 8.63 20.45
C PHE A 37 2.04 7.26 20.14
N VAL A 38 3.04 7.22 19.25
CA VAL A 38 3.72 5.95 18.89
C VAL A 38 4.46 5.36 20.09
N LEU A 39 4.99 6.19 20.98
CA LEU A 39 5.81 5.78 22.12
C LEU A 39 5.06 5.75 23.46
N ASP A 40 3.78 6.13 23.50
CA ASP A 40 2.98 6.25 24.74
C ASP A 40 2.93 4.94 25.55
N SER A 41 2.92 3.80 24.87
CA SER A 41 2.92 2.47 25.50
C SER A 41 4.32 1.85 25.65
N PHE A 42 5.38 2.55 25.25
CA PHE A 42 6.75 2.05 25.32
C PHE A 42 7.33 2.31 26.71
N THR A 43 7.56 1.23 27.46
CA THR A 43 8.12 1.28 28.83
C THR A 43 9.64 1.09 28.88
N GLY A 44 10.29 0.94 27.72
CA GLY A 44 11.73 0.74 27.62
C GLY A 44 12.53 2.05 27.63
N GLN A 45 13.86 1.92 27.55
CA GLN A 45 14.74 3.08 27.41
C GLN A 45 14.92 3.44 25.94
N ILE A 46 14.78 4.73 25.62
CA ILE A 46 15.13 5.27 24.30
C ILE A 46 16.51 5.91 24.43
N SER A 47 17.46 5.45 23.61
CA SER A 47 18.81 5.96 23.56
C SER A 47 19.25 6.17 22.11
N ILE A 48 20.14 7.14 21.90
CA ILE A 48 20.71 7.44 20.59
C ILE A 48 22.06 6.78 20.51
N HIS A 49 22.16 5.74 19.70
CA HIS A 49 23.43 5.06 19.44
C HIS A 49 23.77 5.17 17.96
N ARG A 50 25.03 5.54 17.67
CA ARG A 50 25.59 5.33 16.34
C ARG A 50 26.02 3.87 16.23
N PRO A 51 25.59 3.12 15.21
CA PRO A 51 26.08 1.76 15.01
C PRO A 51 27.61 1.79 14.80
N ALA A 52 28.33 0.87 15.43
CA ALA A 52 29.80 0.83 15.40
C ALA A 52 30.40 0.43 14.04
N HIS A 53 29.57 0.04 13.07
CA HIS A 53 30.03 -0.46 11.78
C HIS A 53 30.45 0.68 10.84
N LYS A 54 31.59 0.52 10.15
CA LYS A 54 32.22 1.54 9.29
C LYS A 54 31.29 2.13 8.21
N ILE A 55 30.29 1.38 7.77
CA ILE A 55 29.27 1.83 6.79
C ILE A 55 28.47 3.06 7.27
N PHE A 56 28.36 3.26 8.59
CA PHE A 56 27.67 4.40 9.20
C PHE A 56 28.63 5.53 9.62
N HIS A 57 29.94 5.35 9.39
CA HIS A 57 31.00 6.32 9.70
C HIS A 57 31.54 7.06 8.47
N SER A 58 31.21 6.60 7.26
CA SER A 58 31.55 7.30 6.02
C SER A 58 30.60 8.46 5.74
N ASP A 59 31.06 9.51 5.04
CA ASP A 59 30.23 10.57 4.46
C ASP A 59 29.19 10.09 3.42
N ALA A 60 29.07 8.76 3.27
CA ALA A 60 27.99 8.13 2.52
C ALA A 60 26.65 8.47 3.17
N GLN A 61 25.88 9.32 2.50
CA GLN A 61 24.52 9.65 2.88
C GLN A 61 23.67 8.37 2.87
N PHE A 62 23.37 7.83 4.05
CA PHE A 62 22.47 6.68 4.18
C PHE A 62 21.03 7.16 3.98
N THR A 63 20.56 7.07 2.74
CA THR A 63 19.15 7.37 2.42
C THR A 63 18.32 6.13 2.63
N LEU A 64 17.41 6.18 3.62
CA LEU A 64 16.30 5.25 3.67
C LEU A 64 15.38 5.53 2.49
N VAL A 65 15.44 4.69 1.46
CA VAL A 65 14.46 4.70 0.38
C VAL A 65 13.35 3.75 0.79
N LEU A 66 12.18 4.30 1.12
CA LEU A 66 10.95 3.52 1.11
C LEU A 66 10.76 3.03 -0.32
N LYS A 67 10.95 1.73 -0.54
CA LYS A 67 10.73 1.11 -1.84
C LYS A 67 9.23 1.24 -2.12
N SER A 68 8.87 2.16 -3.01
CA SER A 68 7.49 2.25 -3.45
C SER A 68 7.19 1.13 -4.44
N VAL A 69 6.12 0.38 -4.22
CA VAL A 69 5.64 -0.60 -5.20
C VAL A 69 4.92 0.05 -6.38
N TRP A 70 4.59 1.33 -6.28
CA TRP A 70 3.81 2.05 -7.27
C TRP A 70 4.66 2.46 -8.48
N SER A 71 4.26 2.00 -9.65
CA SER A 71 4.76 2.54 -10.90
C SER A 71 4.00 3.80 -11.28
N LYS A 72 4.70 4.79 -11.84
CA LYS A 72 4.10 6.00 -12.42
C LYS A 72 3.62 5.80 -13.85
N THR A 73 4.08 4.75 -14.51
CA THR A 73 3.72 4.40 -15.90
C THR A 73 3.19 2.97 -15.97
N PRO A 74 2.37 2.65 -16.97
CA PRO A 74 1.95 1.27 -17.22
C PRO A 74 3.14 0.31 -17.26
N LEU A 75 2.95 -0.88 -16.72
CA LEU A 75 3.92 -1.96 -16.72
C LEU A 75 3.74 -2.83 -17.96
N GLU A 76 4.85 -3.37 -18.48
CA GLU A 76 4.83 -4.50 -19.42
C GLU A 76 4.47 -5.80 -18.66
N ALA A 77 3.24 -5.86 -18.17
CA ALA A 77 2.74 -6.92 -17.31
C ALA A 77 1.24 -7.16 -17.53
N LEU A 78 0.66 -8.11 -16.80
CA LEU A 78 -0.77 -8.41 -16.88
C LEU A 78 -1.61 -7.18 -16.56
N THR A 79 -2.62 -6.88 -17.38
CA THR A 79 -3.62 -5.85 -17.06
C THR A 79 -4.87 -6.52 -16.53
N VAL A 80 -5.34 -6.01 -15.40
CA VAL A 80 -6.43 -6.55 -14.61
C VAL A 80 -7.46 -5.45 -14.39
N PHE A 81 -8.68 -5.70 -14.85
CA PHE A 81 -9.80 -4.77 -14.73
C PHE A 81 -10.68 -5.18 -13.56
N THR A 82 -11.06 -4.19 -12.76
CA THR A 82 -12.01 -4.36 -11.65
C THR A 82 -13.25 -3.51 -11.89
N ASP A 83 -14.41 -4.11 -11.65
CA ASP A 83 -15.71 -3.46 -11.78
C ASP A 83 -16.67 -4.04 -10.72
N VAL A 84 -17.84 -3.41 -10.54
CA VAL A 84 -18.92 -3.86 -9.68
C VAL A 84 -20.22 -3.94 -10.45
N SER A 85 -20.88 -5.10 -10.38
CA SER A 85 -22.23 -5.23 -10.94
C SER A 85 -23.29 -4.59 -10.04
N GLY A 86 -24.44 -4.26 -10.65
CA GLY A 86 -25.67 -3.88 -9.94
C GLY A 86 -26.17 -4.95 -8.96
N ARG A 87 -27.35 -4.77 -8.37
CA ARG A 87 -27.84 -5.65 -7.28
C ARG A 87 -28.22 -7.07 -7.77
N PRO A 88 -27.86 -8.14 -7.04
CA PRO A 88 -26.98 -8.16 -5.87
C PRO A 88 -25.54 -7.81 -6.27
N HIS A 89 -24.85 -7.00 -5.46
CA HIS A 89 -23.52 -6.48 -5.81
C HIS A 89 -22.54 -7.63 -6.03
N LYS A 90 -21.83 -7.61 -7.16
CA LYS A 90 -20.75 -8.56 -7.43
C LYS A 90 -19.46 -7.80 -7.67
N SER A 91 -18.41 -8.26 -7.01
CA SER A 91 -17.05 -7.88 -7.34
C SER A 91 -16.63 -8.62 -8.60
N VAL A 92 -16.24 -7.87 -9.64
CA VAL A 92 -15.84 -8.40 -10.94
C VAL A 92 -14.36 -8.14 -11.13
N LEU A 93 -13.64 -9.19 -11.49
CA LEU A 93 -12.24 -9.15 -11.87
C LEU A 93 -12.14 -9.76 -13.26
N THR A 94 -11.59 -9.05 -14.23
CA THR A 94 -11.34 -9.59 -15.57
C THR A 94 -9.90 -9.31 -16.01
N TRP A 95 -9.32 -10.25 -16.75
CA TRP A 95 -7.97 -10.12 -17.28
C TRP A 95 -7.83 -10.96 -18.53
N ARG A 96 -6.86 -10.59 -19.37
CA ARG A 96 -6.49 -11.37 -20.54
C ARG A 96 -5.34 -12.31 -20.18
N HIS A 97 -5.57 -13.61 -20.25
CA HIS A 97 -4.59 -14.61 -19.85
C HIS A 97 -3.34 -14.52 -20.75
N PRO A 98 -2.12 -14.33 -20.20
CA PRO A 98 -0.93 -14.00 -21.00
C PRO A 98 -0.57 -15.05 -22.06
N GLN A 99 -0.86 -16.32 -21.81
CA GLN A 99 -0.42 -17.42 -22.67
C GLN A 99 -1.47 -17.77 -23.72
N THR A 100 -2.75 -17.79 -23.33
CA THR A 100 -3.86 -18.21 -24.19
C THR A 100 -4.51 -17.02 -24.90
N GLN A 101 -4.22 -15.79 -24.45
CA GLN A 101 -4.79 -14.55 -24.94
C GLN A 101 -6.33 -14.50 -24.83
N GLN A 102 -6.92 -15.40 -24.04
CA GLN A 102 -8.35 -15.47 -23.76
C GLN A 102 -8.70 -14.60 -22.55
N TRP A 103 -9.92 -14.06 -22.55
CA TRP A 103 -10.46 -13.34 -21.41
C TRP A 103 -10.90 -14.31 -20.33
N GLU A 104 -10.44 -14.04 -19.11
CA GLU A 104 -10.84 -14.75 -17.90
C GLU A 104 -11.56 -13.77 -16.96
N ALA A 105 -12.48 -14.30 -16.18
CA ALA A 105 -13.25 -13.55 -15.21
C ALA A 105 -13.33 -14.31 -13.88
N ASP A 106 -13.25 -13.57 -12.79
CA ASP A 106 -13.52 -14.07 -11.45
C ASP A 106 -14.53 -13.13 -10.79
N ILE A 107 -15.70 -13.67 -10.49
CA ILE A 107 -16.89 -12.94 -10.05
C ILE A 107 -17.32 -13.51 -8.71
N ALA A 108 -17.45 -12.64 -7.71
CA ALA A 108 -17.95 -13.03 -6.40
C ALA A 108 -19.04 -12.06 -5.95
N GLU A 109 -20.16 -12.62 -5.47
CA GLU A 109 -21.21 -11.83 -4.81
C GLU A 109 -20.68 -11.28 -3.48
N VAL A 110 -20.97 -10.01 -3.21
CA VAL A 110 -20.49 -9.29 -2.04
C VAL A 110 -21.68 -8.59 -1.38
N GLU A 111 -21.88 -8.90 -0.10
CA GLU A 111 -22.85 -8.18 0.71
C GLU A 111 -22.32 -6.78 1.07
N GLY A 112 -23.22 -5.80 1.13
CA GLY A 112 -22.91 -4.43 1.54
C GLY A 112 -23.10 -3.40 0.44
N SER A 113 -22.25 -2.38 0.43
CA SER A 113 -22.35 -1.26 -0.50
C SER A 113 -21.50 -1.48 -1.77
N PRO A 114 -21.71 -0.69 -2.84
CA PRO A 114 -20.84 -0.71 -4.01
C PRO A 114 -19.36 -0.56 -3.65
N GLN A 115 -19.01 0.32 -2.70
CA GLN A 115 -17.62 0.51 -2.27
C GLN A 115 -17.00 -0.74 -1.63
N VAL A 116 -17.81 -1.54 -0.92
CA VAL A 116 -17.36 -2.82 -0.35
C VAL A 116 -17.07 -3.82 -1.46
N ALA A 117 -17.94 -3.90 -2.48
CA ALA A 117 -17.74 -4.76 -3.64
C ALA A 117 -16.53 -4.33 -4.49
N GLU A 118 -16.33 -3.03 -4.67
CA GLU A 118 -15.19 -2.45 -5.39
C GLU A 118 -13.87 -2.81 -4.69
N LEU A 119 -13.80 -2.61 -3.38
CA LEU A 119 -12.62 -2.94 -2.58
C LEU A 119 -12.36 -4.45 -2.54
N ALA A 120 -13.43 -5.26 -2.50
CA ALA A 120 -13.32 -6.72 -2.57
C ALA A 120 -12.74 -7.19 -3.93
N ALA A 121 -13.12 -6.56 -5.04
CA ALA A 121 -12.55 -6.86 -6.36
C ALA A 121 -11.04 -6.61 -6.38
N VAL A 122 -10.60 -5.47 -5.84
CA VAL A 122 -9.17 -5.15 -5.73
C VAL A 122 -8.43 -6.12 -4.83
N ILE A 123 -8.94 -6.40 -3.63
CA ILE A 123 -8.30 -7.35 -2.71
C ILE A 123 -8.11 -8.70 -3.39
N ARG A 124 -9.12 -9.18 -4.11
CA ARG A 124 -9.03 -10.42 -4.89
C ARG A 124 -7.98 -10.35 -6.00
N ALA A 125 -7.84 -9.21 -6.68
CA ALA A 125 -6.74 -8.99 -7.64
C ALA A 125 -5.37 -9.17 -6.98
N PHE A 126 -5.16 -8.53 -5.81
CA PHE A 126 -3.91 -8.63 -5.06
C PHE A 126 -3.62 -10.05 -4.56
N GLU A 127 -4.63 -10.77 -4.10
CA GLU A 127 -4.49 -12.16 -3.64
C GLU A 127 -4.18 -13.12 -4.79
N ARG A 128 -4.77 -12.88 -5.96
CA ARG A 128 -4.59 -13.73 -7.14
C ARG A 128 -3.25 -13.48 -7.84
N PHE A 129 -2.80 -12.23 -7.92
CA PHE A 129 -1.64 -11.85 -8.74
C PHE A 129 -0.46 -11.39 -7.89
N SER A 130 0.41 -12.33 -7.57
CA SER A 130 1.69 -12.08 -6.87
C SER A 130 2.75 -11.44 -7.76
N LYS A 131 2.64 -11.58 -9.09
CA LYS A 131 3.52 -10.97 -10.11
C LYS A 131 3.19 -9.50 -10.34
N PRO A 132 4.05 -8.71 -11.03
CA PRO A 132 3.69 -7.36 -11.43
C PRO A 132 2.41 -7.35 -12.27
N PHE A 133 1.55 -6.36 -12.09
CA PHE A 133 0.34 -6.18 -12.89
C PHE A 133 -0.11 -4.72 -12.90
N ASN A 134 -0.94 -4.36 -13.88
CA ASN A 134 -1.65 -3.09 -13.98
C ASN A 134 -3.08 -3.30 -13.45
N LEU A 135 -3.49 -2.52 -12.45
CA LEU A 135 -4.86 -2.48 -11.96
C LEU A 135 -5.60 -1.34 -12.66
N VAL A 136 -6.66 -1.67 -13.40
CA VAL A 136 -7.54 -0.70 -14.05
C VAL A 136 -8.90 -0.74 -13.36
N THR A 137 -9.36 0.42 -12.89
CA THR A 137 -10.65 0.56 -12.21
C THR A 137 -11.38 1.77 -12.73
N ASP A 138 -12.71 1.72 -12.79
CA ASP A 138 -13.54 2.89 -13.08
C ASP A 138 -13.97 3.65 -11.80
N SER A 139 -13.58 3.15 -10.63
CA SER A 139 -13.85 3.78 -9.34
C SER A 139 -12.70 4.70 -8.93
N ALA A 140 -12.98 6.01 -8.93
CA ALA A 140 -12.07 7.00 -8.35
C ALA A 140 -11.89 6.80 -6.84
N TYR A 141 -12.88 6.18 -6.18
CA TYR A 141 -12.77 5.80 -4.78
C TYR A 141 -11.68 4.74 -4.58
N VAL A 142 -11.69 3.69 -5.41
CA VAL A 142 -10.67 2.63 -5.38
C VAL A 142 -9.29 3.19 -5.67
N GLU A 143 -9.13 3.96 -6.74
CA GLU A 143 -7.83 4.54 -7.10
C GLU A 143 -7.26 5.39 -5.95
N GLY A 144 -8.10 6.19 -5.31
CA GLY A 144 -7.72 6.97 -4.14
C GLY A 144 -7.35 6.10 -2.93
N VAL A 145 -8.10 5.04 -2.62
CA VAL A 145 -7.80 4.16 -1.49
C VAL A 145 -6.51 3.39 -1.72
N VAL A 146 -6.34 2.80 -2.90
CA VAL A 146 -5.19 1.98 -3.25
C VAL A 146 -3.91 2.81 -3.27
N SER A 147 -3.92 4.00 -3.88
CA SER A 147 -2.76 4.90 -3.92
C SER A 147 -2.25 5.35 -2.55
N ARG A 148 -3.13 5.42 -1.54
CA ARG A 148 -2.77 5.78 -0.16
C ARG A 148 -2.42 4.59 0.73
N ALA A 149 -2.69 3.36 0.29
CA ALA A 149 -2.61 2.17 1.13
C ALA A 149 -1.19 1.86 1.64
N GLU A 150 -0.14 2.21 0.89
CA GLU A 150 1.26 1.91 1.24
C GLU A 150 1.71 2.57 2.55
N GLN A 151 1.16 3.74 2.87
CA GLN A 151 1.54 4.54 4.04
C GLN A 151 0.34 4.78 4.98
N ALA A 152 -0.76 4.08 4.77
CA ALA A 152 -1.98 4.29 5.53
C ALA A 152 -1.83 3.77 6.97
N ILE A 153 -2.16 4.63 7.94
CA ILE A 153 -2.45 4.23 9.32
C ILE A 153 -3.97 4.24 9.44
N LEU A 154 -4.57 3.07 9.67
CA LEU A 154 -6.02 2.93 9.75
C LEU A 154 -6.49 3.18 11.18
N GLN A 155 -7.48 4.06 11.32
CA GLN A 155 -8.25 4.17 12.55
C GLN A 155 -9.39 3.15 12.52
N GLU A 156 -9.67 2.54 13.66
CA GLU A 156 -10.83 1.64 13.81
C GLU A 156 -12.14 2.41 13.64
N VAL A 157 -13.07 1.84 12.88
CA VAL A 157 -14.39 2.44 12.60
C VAL A 157 -15.51 1.44 12.87
N SER A 158 -16.72 1.94 13.10
CA SER A 158 -17.90 1.12 13.45
C SER A 158 -18.33 0.12 12.37
N ASN A 159 -18.00 0.39 11.10
CA ASN A 159 -18.24 -0.56 10.02
C ASN A 159 -17.11 -1.60 9.97
N THR A 160 -17.27 -2.67 10.74
CA THR A 160 -16.26 -3.73 10.89
C THR A 160 -15.91 -4.39 9.56
N THR A 161 -16.89 -4.70 8.70
CA THR A 161 -16.64 -5.34 7.39
C THR A 161 -15.74 -4.48 6.52
N PHE A 162 -16.07 -3.20 6.41
CA PHE A 162 -15.29 -2.24 5.63
C PHE A 162 -13.89 -2.02 6.22
N PHE A 163 -13.78 -1.89 7.54
CA PHE A 163 -12.49 -1.78 8.24
C PHE A 163 -11.60 -3.00 7.99
N GLN A 164 -12.16 -4.22 8.05
CA GLN A 164 -11.39 -5.45 7.79
C GLN A 164 -10.90 -5.54 6.34
N LEU A 165 -11.69 -5.08 5.37
CA LEU A 165 -11.23 -5.01 3.97
C LEU A 165 -10.10 -3.99 3.80
N LEU A 166 -10.22 -2.79 4.37
CA LEU A 166 -9.14 -1.80 4.34
C LEU A 166 -7.87 -2.33 5.00
N LEU A 167 -7.99 -2.94 6.18
CA LEU A 167 -6.87 -3.55 6.89
C LEU A 167 -6.20 -4.65 6.06
N LYS A 168 -7.00 -5.46 5.37
CA LYS A 168 -6.51 -6.51 4.47
C LYS A 168 -5.78 -5.90 3.26
N LEU A 169 -6.34 -4.88 2.62
CA LEU A 169 -5.69 -4.18 1.51
C LEU A 169 -4.35 -3.58 1.93
N VAL A 170 -4.31 -2.84 3.04
CA VAL A 170 -3.07 -2.24 3.57
C VAL A 170 -2.02 -3.30 3.83
N LYS A 171 -2.40 -4.45 4.42
CA LYS A 171 -1.48 -5.58 4.62
C LYS A 171 -0.97 -6.13 3.28
N LEU A 172 -1.84 -6.32 2.29
CA LEU A 172 -1.43 -6.85 0.98
C LEU A 172 -0.49 -5.90 0.25
N VAL A 173 -0.76 -4.60 0.27
CA VAL A 173 0.11 -3.57 -0.32
C VAL A 173 1.45 -3.52 0.42
N PHE A 174 1.43 -3.51 1.76
CA PHE A 174 2.64 -3.42 2.57
C PHE A 174 3.60 -4.61 2.35
N HIS A 175 3.08 -5.82 2.15
CA HIS A 175 3.90 -7.02 1.91
C HIS A 175 4.23 -7.23 0.43
N ARG A 176 3.73 -6.39 -0.48
CA ARG A 176 3.98 -6.55 -1.90
C ARG A 176 5.42 -6.15 -2.22
N GLU A 177 6.13 -7.00 -2.94
CA GLU A 177 7.50 -6.70 -3.40
C GLU A 177 7.57 -6.33 -4.89
N GLN A 178 6.53 -6.70 -5.64
CA GLN A 178 6.43 -6.55 -7.09
C GLN A 178 5.75 -5.23 -7.47
N PRO A 179 6.19 -4.57 -8.55
CA PRO A 179 5.56 -3.35 -9.04
C PRO A 179 4.06 -3.49 -9.29
N LEU A 180 3.34 -2.38 -9.14
CA LEU A 180 1.92 -2.24 -9.41
C LEU A 180 1.68 -0.86 -10.02
N PHE A 181 0.99 -0.83 -11.16
CA PHE A 181 0.46 0.42 -11.71
C PHE A 181 -1.04 0.45 -11.46
N VAL A 182 -1.58 1.61 -11.09
CA VAL A 182 -3.02 1.81 -10.88
C VAL A 182 -3.50 2.88 -11.82
N MET A 183 -4.59 2.60 -12.52
CA MET A 183 -5.22 3.53 -13.44
C MET A 183 -6.71 3.63 -13.13
N HIS A 184 -7.18 4.88 -13.05
CA HIS A 184 -8.60 5.21 -13.08
C HIS A 184 -9.05 5.48 -14.51
N THR A 185 -10.07 4.76 -15.00
CA THR A 185 -10.71 5.01 -16.29
C THR A 185 -12.11 5.58 -16.05
N ARG A 186 -12.40 6.79 -16.53
CA ARG A 186 -13.77 7.30 -16.46
C ARG A 186 -14.65 6.54 -17.43
N SER A 187 -15.85 6.16 -17.01
CA SER A 187 -16.84 5.39 -17.77
C SER A 187 -17.34 6.06 -19.07
N HIS A 188 -16.83 7.26 -19.42
CA HIS A 188 -17.27 8.09 -20.55
C HIS A 188 -16.14 8.86 -21.27
N THR A 189 -14.90 8.36 -21.24
CA THR A 189 -13.78 8.94 -22.01
C THR A 189 -13.15 7.89 -22.92
N ASP A 190 -12.73 8.33 -24.11
CA ASP A 190 -11.91 7.52 -25.01
C ASP A 190 -10.70 6.98 -24.24
N LEU A 191 -10.62 5.67 -24.14
CA LEU A 191 -9.57 4.98 -23.42
C LEU A 191 -8.23 5.23 -24.15
N PRO A 192 -7.11 5.45 -23.44
CA PRO A 192 -5.82 5.64 -24.11
C PRO A 192 -5.45 4.40 -24.92
N GLY A 193 -4.66 4.55 -25.99
CA GLY A 193 -4.42 3.52 -27.01
C GLY A 193 -4.03 2.12 -26.52
N PHE A 194 -3.35 2.01 -25.37
CA PHE A 194 -3.00 0.72 -24.75
C PHE A 194 -4.20 -0.03 -24.12
N ILE A 195 -5.32 0.67 -23.97
CA ILE A 195 -6.64 0.16 -23.57
C ILE A 195 -7.64 0.26 -24.75
N ALA A 196 -7.45 1.19 -25.70
CA ALA A 196 -8.39 1.39 -26.82
C ALA A 196 -8.48 0.23 -27.81
N GLU A 197 -7.46 -0.65 -27.87
CA GLU A 197 -7.54 -1.91 -28.62
C GLU A 197 -8.45 -2.97 -27.95
N GLU A 198 -9.06 -2.65 -26.81
CA GLU A 198 -9.81 -3.57 -25.94
C GLU A 198 -11.33 -3.31 -25.92
N ASN A 199 -11.91 -2.75 -27.00
CA ASN A 199 -13.36 -2.70 -27.24
C ASN A 199 -13.76 -3.48 -28.50
#